data_AF-A0A938MK57-F1
#
_entry.id   AF-A0A938MK57-F1
#
_cell.length_a   1.000
_cell.length_b   1.000
_cell.length_c   1.000
_cell.angle_alpha   90.00
_cell.angle_beta   90.00
_cell.angle_gamma   90.00
#
_symmetry.space_group_name_H-M   'P 1'
#
loop_
_entity.id
_entity.type
_entity.pdbx_description
1 polymer ?
#
loop_
_entity_poly.entity_id
_entity_poly.type
_entity_poly.pdbx_seq_one_letter_code
_entity_poly.pdbx_strand_id
1 'polypeptide(L)'
;MKFEASHRFARIGPQRTRRVMDMIRGKPVSVALEVLRMTNRRASALIDKVLRSAVANASESRDVDVDALYVAEARVDEGPRMKRIQPRARGMWFPII
;
A
#
# COMPACT_ATOMS: atom_id res chain seq x y z
N MET A 1 -10.76 17.72 6.81
CA MET A 1 -11.15 16.44 7.43
C MET A 1 -10.20 15.34 6.93
N LYS A 2 -9.84 14.35 7.75
CA LYS A 2 -8.96 13.24 7.33
C LYS A 2 -9.79 11.96 7.22
N PHE A 3 -9.61 11.24 6.12
CA PHE A 3 -10.21 9.93 5.89
C PHE A 3 -9.09 8.91 5.73
N GLU A 4 -9.23 7.78 6.40
CA GLU A 4 -8.22 6.73 6.40
C GLU A 4 -8.79 5.40 5.91
N ALA A 5 -7.92 4.61 5.29
CA ALA A 5 -8.17 3.23 4.98
C ALA A 5 -6.87 2.46 5.19
N SER A 6 -6.98 1.23 5.72
CA SER A 6 -5.82 0.38 5.97
C SER A 6 -6.06 -1.04 5.48
N HIS A 7 -5.03 -1.65 4.90
CA HIS A 7 -5.02 -3.07 4.56
C HIS A 7 -3.98 -3.79 5.42
N ARG A 8 -4.47 -4.52 6.43
CA ARG A 8 -3.63 -5.25 7.38
C ARG A 8 -3.24 -6.62 6.82
N PHE A 9 -2.03 -7.08 7.19
CA PHE A 9 -1.49 -8.39 6.83
C PHE A 9 -1.34 -8.63 5.32
N ALA A 10 -1.01 -7.59 4.56
CA ALA A 10 -0.70 -7.70 3.14
C ALA A 10 0.50 -8.65 2.92
N ARG A 11 0.35 -9.63 2.03
CA ARG A 11 1.40 -10.63 1.70
C ARG A 11 2.45 -10.06 0.74
N ILE A 12 3.13 -8.98 1.15
CA ILE A 12 4.19 -8.32 0.40
C ILE A 12 5.23 -7.72 1.36
N GLY A 13 6.50 -7.66 0.95
CA GLY A 13 7.55 -7.09 1.78
C GLY A 13 7.42 -5.56 1.93
N PRO A 14 7.61 -5.01 3.14
CA PRO A 14 7.33 -3.60 3.44
C PRO A 14 8.20 -2.64 2.61
N GLN A 15 9.48 -2.94 2.45
CA GLN A 15 10.41 -2.10 1.66
C GLN A 15 9.98 -1.93 0.19
N ARG A 16 9.44 -2.99 -0.43
CA ARG A 16 8.96 -2.95 -1.82
C ARG A 16 7.72 -2.08 -1.95
N THR A 17 6.84 -2.12 -0.94
CA THR A 17 5.62 -1.32 -0.90
C THR A 17 5.92 0.15 -0.60
N ARG A 18 6.88 0.45 0.30
CA ARG A 18 7.29 1.83 0.64
C ARG A 18 7.70 2.63 -0.60
N ARG A 19 8.52 2.03 -1.47
CA ARG A 19 8.94 2.67 -2.74
C ARG A 19 7.77 3.13 -3.61
N VAL A 20 6.67 2.39 -3.62
CA VAL A 20 5.47 2.77 -4.38
C VAL A 20 4.65 3.81 -3.64
N MET A 21 4.58 3.72 -2.31
CA MET A 21 3.91 4.72 -1.48
C MET A 21 4.56 6.09 -1.55
N ASP A 22 5.89 6.15 -1.60
CA ASP A 22 6.63 7.41 -1.71
C ASP A 22 6.29 8.15 -3.02
N MET A 23 5.89 7.44 -4.08
CA MET A 23 5.50 8.06 -5.34
C MET A 23 4.16 8.79 -5.29
N ILE A 24 3.24 8.38 -4.41
CA ILE A 24 1.89 8.98 -4.32
C ILE A 24 1.73 9.98 -3.17
N ARG A 25 2.71 10.07 -2.26
CA ARG A 25 2.67 10.98 -1.12
C ARG A 25 2.58 12.43 -1.60
N GLY A 26 1.63 13.19 -1.05
CA GLY A 26 1.44 14.61 -1.37
C GLY A 26 0.80 14.88 -2.74
N LYS A 27 0.44 13.86 -3.52
CA LYS A 27 -0.25 14.03 -4.80
C LYS A 27 -1.77 14.13 -4.63
N PRO A 28 -2.48 14.83 -5.54
CA PRO A 28 -3.94 14.76 -5.59
C PRO A 28 -4.40 13.33 -5.92
N VAL A 29 -5.59 12.96 -5.47
CA VAL A 29 -6.10 11.58 -5.57
C VAL A 29 -6.19 11.11 -7.03
N SER A 30 -6.62 11.98 -7.94
CA SER A 30 -6.71 11.69 -9.38
C SER A 30 -5.36 11.27 -9.96
N VAL A 31 -4.32 12.08 -9.75
CA VAL A 31 -2.95 11.80 -10.21
C VAL A 31 -2.38 10.57 -9.51
N ALA A 32 -2.65 10.39 -8.21
CA ALA A 32 -2.19 9.21 -7.48
C ALA A 32 -2.75 7.90 -8.07
N LEU A 33 -4.04 7.87 -8.45
CA LEU A 33 -4.66 6.71 -9.10
C LEU A 33 -4.05 6.42 -10.48
N GLU A 34 -3.73 7.45 -11.26
CA GLU A 34 -3.07 7.28 -12.55
C GLU A 34 -1.64 6.74 -12.40
N VAL A 35 -0.85 7.31 -11.49
CA VAL A 35 0.51 6.85 -11.18
C VAL A 35 0.48 5.37 -10.76
N LEU A 36 -0.47 4.96 -9.93
CA LEU A 36 -0.61 3.57 -9.50
C LEU A 36 -0.98 2.64 -10.65
N ARG A 37 -1.84 3.08 -11.59
CA ARG A 37 -2.22 2.30 -12.78
C ARG A 37 -1.04 2.09 -13.74
N MET A 38 -0.20 3.10 -13.91
CA MET A 38 0.98 3.02 -14.80
C MET A 38 2.16 2.27 -14.16
N THR A 39 2.21 2.20 -12.84
CA THR A 39 3.31 1.54 -12.13
C THR A 39 3.18 0.01 -12.19
N ASN A 40 4.03 -0.65 -12.97
CA ASN A 40 4.08 -2.10 -13.07
C ASN A 40 4.80 -2.75 -11.86
N ARG A 41 4.16 -2.69 -10.68
CA ARG A 41 4.59 -3.35 -9.45
C ARG A 41 3.39 -4.00 -8.79
N ARG A 42 3.57 -5.20 -8.21
CA ARG A 42 2.51 -5.89 -7.45
C ARG A 42 1.94 -5.05 -6.30
N ALA A 43 2.77 -4.20 -5.69
CA ALA A 43 2.34 -3.28 -4.64
C ALA A 43 1.25 -2.31 -5.14
N SER A 44 1.34 -1.83 -6.39
CA SER A 44 0.41 -0.84 -6.94
C SER A 44 -1.04 -1.31 -6.89
N ALA A 45 -1.30 -2.58 -7.24
CA ALA A 45 -2.65 -3.14 -7.19
C ALA A 45 -3.22 -3.23 -5.77
N LEU A 46 -2.39 -3.47 -4.75
CA LEU A 46 -2.85 -3.47 -3.36
C LEU A 46 -3.14 -2.04 -2.89
N ILE A 47 -2.29 -1.10 -3.28
CA ILE A 47 -2.39 0.30 -2.90
C ILE A 47 -3.59 0.97 -3.57
N ASP A 48 -3.83 0.70 -4.85
CA ASP A 48 -4.99 1.20 -5.62
C ASP A 48 -6.31 0.80 -4.93
N LYS A 49 -6.42 -0.44 -4.43
CA LYS A 49 -7.59 -0.86 -3.66
C LYS A 49 -7.78 -0.07 -2.37
N VAL A 50 -6.69 0.18 -1.62
CA VAL A 50 -6.74 0.96 -0.37
C VAL A 50 -7.11 2.41 -0.64
N LEU A 51 -6.51 3.03 -1.66
CA LEU A 51 -6.78 4.40 -2.04
C LEU A 51 -8.25 4.57 -2.47
N ARG A 52 -8.77 3.66 -3.30
CA ARG A 52 -10.20 3.67 -3.67
C ARG A 52 -11.12 3.49 -2.47
N SER A 53 -10.74 2.65 -1.51
CA SER A 53 -11.51 2.50 -0.26
C SER A 53 -11.51 3.79 0.57
N ALA A 54 -10.38 4.50 0.65
CA ALA A 54 -10.31 5.79 1.36
C ALA A 54 -11.18 6.86 0.68
N VAL A 55 -11.17 6.90 -0.66
CA VAL A 55 -12.03 7.80 -1.45
C VAL A 55 -13.51 7.47 -1.24
N ALA A 56 -13.87 6.18 -1.24
CA ALA A 56 -15.25 5.76 -0.97
C ALA A 56 -15.72 6.18 0.44
N ASN A 57 -14.83 6.06 1.44
CA ASN A 57 -15.13 6.53 2.80
C ASN A 57 -15.34 8.05 2.85
N ALA A 58 -14.57 8.81 2.05
CA ALA A 58 -14.74 10.25 1.94
C ALA A 58 -16.04 10.63 1.24
N SER A 59 -16.42 9.93 0.16
CA SER A 59 -17.64 10.22 -0.61
C SER A 59 -18.95 9.95 0.14
N GLU A 60 -18.94 9.06 1.13
CA GLU A 60 -20.12 8.82 1.99
C GLU A 60 -20.41 10.03 2.90
N SER A 61 -19.40 10.87 3.15
CA SER A 61 -19.56 12.09 3.95
C SER A 61 -20.05 13.23 3.05
N ARG A 62 -21.26 13.75 3.35
CA ARG A 62 -21.99 14.71 2.49
C ARG A 62 -21.30 16.05 2.23
N ASP A 63 -20.30 16.41 3.02
CA ASP A 63 -19.64 17.73 2.99
C ASP A 63 -18.25 17.71 2.30
N VAL A 64 -17.95 16.67 1.52
CA VAL A 64 -16.60 16.47 0.96
C VAL A 64 -16.63 16.48 -0.57
N ASP A 65 -15.88 17.41 -1.15
CA ASP A 65 -15.55 17.38 -2.57
C ASP A 65 -14.41 16.38 -2.82
N VAL A 66 -14.68 15.38 -3.66
CA VAL A 66 -13.75 14.29 -3.98
C VAL A 66 -12.58 14.78 -4.83
N ASP A 67 -12.79 15.80 -5.67
CA ASP A 67 -11.76 16.30 -6.59
C ASP A 67 -10.72 17.17 -5.87
N ALA A 68 -11.08 17.74 -4.73
CA ALA A 68 -10.18 18.48 -3.85
C ALA A 68 -9.32 17.58 -2.95
N LEU A 69 -9.53 16.25 -2.96
CA LEU A 69 -8.79 15.32 -2.09
C LEU A 69 -7.35 15.12 -2.55
N TYR A 70 -6.45 15.03 -1.57
CA TYR A 70 -5.04 14.72 -1.78
C TYR A 70 -4.52 13.74 -0.72
N VAL A 71 -3.44 13.04 -1.06
CA VAL A 71 -2.80 12.07 -0.17
C VAL A 71 -1.93 12.81 0.85
N ALA A 72 -2.51 13.12 2.01
CA ALA A 72 -1.81 13.81 3.10
C ALA A 72 -0.73 12.93 3.77
N GLU A 73 -1.06 11.67 4.08
CA GLU A 73 -0.15 10.73 4.72
C GLU A 73 -0.23 9.35 4.06
N ALA A 74 0.93 8.73 3.87
CA ALA A 74 1.07 7.41 3.27
C ALA A 74 2.20 6.64 3.98
N ARG A 75 1.82 5.65 4.80
CA ARG A 75 2.73 4.86 5.64
C ARG A 75 2.61 3.37 5.40
N VAL A 76 3.71 2.65 5.62
CA VAL A 76 3.78 1.18 5.52
C VAL A 76 4.59 0.65 6.70
N ASP A 77 3.91 -0.07 7.57
CA ASP A 77 4.49 -0.69 8.75
C ASP A 77 4.92 -2.12 8.48
N GLU A 78 5.81 -2.65 9.34
CA GLU A 78 6.18 -4.06 9.27
C GLU A 78 5.10 -4.91 9.95
N GLY A 79 4.67 -5.96 9.24
CA GLY A 79 3.75 -6.96 9.77
C GLY A 79 4.48 -8.21 10.28
N PRO A 80 3.71 -9.20 10.82
CA PRO A 80 4.27 -10.48 11.21
C PRO A 80 4.88 -11.21 10.00
N ARG A 81 6.08 -11.76 10.21
CA ARG A 81 6.81 -12.51 9.18
C ARG A 81 6.56 -14.01 9.32
N MET A 82 6.32 -14.68 8.20
CA MET A 82 6.15 -16.12 8.16
C MET A 82 7.51 -16.81 8.13
N LYS A 83 7.94 -17.34 9.28
CA LYS A 83 9.17 -18.13 9.38
C LYS A 83 9.02 -19.44 8.60
N ARG A 84 9.91 -19.71 7.65
CA ARG A 84 9.99 -20.95 6.87
C ARG A 84 11.43 -21.44 6.82
N ILE A 85 11.63 -22.71 6.44
CA ILE A 85 12.94 -23.35 6.37
C ILE A 85 13.18 -23.78 4.93
N GLN A 86 14.39 -23.53 4.43
CA GLN A 86 14.85 -24.01 3.13
C GLN A 86 16.00 -25.00 3.31
N PRO A 87 15.85 -26.27 2.86
CA PRO A 87 16.95 -27.23 2.84
C PRO A 87 18.10 -26.77 1.94
N ARG A 88 19.34 -27.04 2.36
CA ARG A 88 20.56 -26.71 1.61
C ARG A 88 21.51 -27.91 1.59
N ALA A 89 22.59 -27.77 0.81
CA ALA A 89 23.60 -28.82 0.66
C ALA A 89 24.25 -29.19 2.01
N ARG A 90 24.77 -30.42 2.09
CA ARG A 90 25.51 -30.96 3.25
C ARG A 90 24.71 -30.92 4.57
N GLY A 91 23.40 -31.19 4.52
CA GLY A 91 22.53 -31.25 5.71
C GLY A 91 22.27 -29.88 6.37
N MET A 92 22.66 -28.78 5.74
CA MET A 92 22.41 -27.43 6.24
C MET A 92 20.97 -26.97 5.94
N TRP A 93 20.48 -26.02 6.71
CA TRP A 93 19.21 -25.33 6.44
C TRP A 93 19.38 -23.82 6.61
N PHE A 94 18.61 -23.05 5.83
CA PHE A 94 18.52 -21.60 6.01
C PHE A 94 17.10 -21.16 6.35
N PRO A 95 16.94 -20.20 7.27
CA PRO A 95 15.65 -19.59 7.53
C PRO A 95 15.27 -18.67 6.37
N ILE A 96 14.02 -18.79 5.90
CA ILE A 96 13.35 -17.78 5.10
C ILE A 96 12.47 -16.98 6.07
N ILE A 97 12.82 -15.71 6.26
CA ILE A 97 12.17 -14.78 7.21
C ILE A 97 11.43 -13.69 6.43
#